data_AF-D7IBI7-F1
#
_entry.id   AF-D7IBI7-F1
#
_cell.length_a   1.000
_cell.length_b   1.000
_cell.length_c   1.000
_cell.angle_alpha   90.00
_cell.angle_beta   90.00
_cell.angle_gamma   90.00
#
_symmetry.space_group_name_H-M   'P 1'
#
loop_
_entity.id
_entity.type
_entity.pdbx_description
1 polymer ?
#
loop_
_entity_poly.entity_id
_entity_poly.type
_entity_poly.pdbx_seq_one_letter_code
_entity_poly.pdbx_strand_id
1 'polypeptide(L)'
;MDMVHHNPGEAMTESKFLDPSFLKKNEYGAKVFFLFEAAQFGIDWKSFDPSLFPDTTEAGRWVAEKAEIIHKKYDAAKKEDLQVYCMLDMLVLPSLLVEKHRTELTNEQGKLDISKPYTQLCIRELMKEMFETFPQLDGLVIRTGETYLHDAPYYVGNHPVQNGMYDHITLINLLREEVCERRNKKLFYRTWDMGQLHSIPKYYLSVTDSIEPHPNLYFSIKHTMTDFWRSAITDPDMNYNTMDKYWLEESGQYGVPFNPCIGIGKHQQVVEVQCQREYEGKGAHPNYIAKGVIDGFEEFKKPGIKKPYCLNQVKDNPLFKGVWTWSRGGGWGGPYIKNEFWIELNAYVISHWASNPLKTEKEILYDFVKAKGLPESEWEMFRRLCLLSEDGVIKGQYSTMGDTYVNWTRDDTITGDVYQKSYFDRMIERNQVNAYLKEKEEAVRIWKEIELISQKLHFPSEELNHFIRISCSYGRIKYELFAVSWQIMLCGYVADTTKKSFNRIEMDKYITAFDDLWKEWNDLSLENDNCPSMYKISSNFFGFPVGIQETIDKYRK
;
A
#
# COMPACT_ATOMS: atom_id res chain seq x y z
N MET A 1 7.65 13.22 0.69
CA MET A 1 6.44 13.66 -0.04
C MET A 1 5.27 12.78 0.38
N ASP A 2 4.04 13.23 0.19
CA ASP A 2 2.84 12.46 0.59
C ASP A 2 1.78 12.39 -0.52
N MET A 3 0.94 11.36 -0.46
CA MET A 3 -0.19 11.14 -1.35
C MET A 3 -1.38 10.53 -0.58
N VAL A 4 -2.58 10.95 -0.95
CA VAL A 4 -3.84 10.32 -0.54
C VAL A 4 -4.43 9.58 -1.75
N HIS A 5 -4.57 8.26 -1.64
CA HIS A 5 -5.13 7.41 -2.68
C HIS A 5 -6.65 7.42 -2.57
N HIS A 6 -7.31 7.87 -3.64
CA HIS A 6 -8.75 7.80 -3.79
C HIS A 6 -9.14 6.53 -4.54
N ASN A 7 -9.91 5.64 -3.93
CA ASN A 7 -10.33 4.42 -4.61
C ASN A 7 -11.18 4.77 -5.84
N PRO A 8 -10.75 4.41 -7.06
CA PRO A 8 -11.48 4.75 -8.28
C PRO A 8 -12.93 4.23 -8.23
N GLY A 9 -13.89 5.09 -8.58
CA GLY A 9 -15.31 4.74 -8.56
C GLY A 9 -15.96 4.68 -7.17
N GLU A 10 -15.21 4.93 -6.09
CA GLU A 10 -15.74 5.17 -4.76
C GLU A 10 -15.77 6.69 -4.45
N ALA A 11 -16.40 7.06 -3.33
CA ALA A 11 -16.34 8.44 -2.86
C ALA A 11 -14.89 8.86 -2.54
N MET A 12 -14.58 10.14 -2.78
CA MET A 12 -13.27 10.69 -2.46
C MET A 12 -12.96 10.53 -0.98
N THR A 13 -11.78 10.01 -0.68
CA THR A 13 -11.31 9.80 0.69
C THR A 13 -11.22 11.11 1.47
N GLU A 14 -11.96 11.22 2.56
CA GLU A 14 -11.82 12.32 3.50
C GLU A 14 -10.57 12.11 4.36
N SER A 15 -9.67 13.11 4.36
CA SER A 15 -8.40 13.04 5.08
C SER A 15 -7.81 14.42 5.31
N LYS A 16 -7.19 14.63 6.49
CA LYS A 16 -6.41 15.85 6.74
C LYS A 16 -5.13 15.92 5.88
N PHE A 17 -4.64 14.79 5.38
CA PHE A 17 -3.49 14.74 4.46
C PHE A 17 -3.80 15.33 3.07
N LEU A 18 -5.08 15.62 2.78
CA LEU A 18 -5.44 16.41 1.62
C LEU A 18 -5.05 17.88 1.77
N ASP A 19 -5.03 18.43 2.98
CA ASP A 19 -4.71 19.83 3.28
C ASP A 19 -3.21 20.12 3.15
N PRO A 20 -2.79 21.00 2.21
CA PRO A 20 -1.41 21.42 2.08
C PRO A 20 -0.79 22.02 3.35
N SER A 21 -1.56 22.78 4.14
CA SER A 21 -1.04 23.40 5.36
C SER A 21 -0.71 22.34 6.41
N PHE A 22 -1.54 21.29 6.50
CA PHE A 22 -1.26 20.13 7.35
C PHE A 22 0.02 19.42 6.90
N LEU A 23 0.21 19.19 5.59
CA LEU A 23 1.41 18.57 5.07
C LEU A 23 2.67 19.39 5.39
N LYS A 24 2.65 20.70 5.13
CA LYS A 24 3.80 21.58 5.43
C LYS A 24 4.15 21.56 6.92
N LYS A 25 3.15 21.62 7.80
CA LYS A 25 3.34 21.52 9.26
C LYS A 25 3.96 20.20 9.71
N ASN A 26 3.73 19.12 8.97
CA ASN A 26 4.27 17.78 9.25
C ASN A 26 5.52 17.44 8.41
N GLU A 27 6.28 18.47 8.06
CA GLU A 27 7.62 18.37 7.45
C GLU A 27 7.65 17.75 6.05
N TYR A 28 6.50 17.72 5.36
CA TYR A 28 6.47 17.34 3.96
C TYR A 28 6.94 18.50 3.07
N GLY A 29 7.83 18.19 2.12
CA GLY A 29 8.28 19.15 1.09
C GLY A 29 7.48 19.12 -0.21
N ALA A 30 6.60 18.12 -0.40
CA ALA A 30 5.84 17.97 -1.64
C ALA A 30 4.54 17.20 -1.45
N LYS A 31 3.54 17.54 -2.26
CA LYS A 31 2.25 16.86 -2.37
C LYS A 31 2.15 16.19 -3.74
N VAL A 32 1.78 14.92 -3.74
CA VAL A 32 1.44 14.16 -4.95
C VAL A 32 -0.08 14.07 -5.04
N PHE A 33 -0.64 14.66 -6.10
CA PHE A 33 -2.06 14.55 -6.44
C PHE A 33 -2.34 13.22 -7.14
N PHE A 34 -3.41 12.54 -6.73
CA PHE A 34 -3.68 11.17 -7.16
C PHE A 34 -4.45 11.13 -8.48
N LEU A 35 -4.03 10.26 -9.40
CA LEU A 35 -4.65 9.91 -10.69
C LEU A 35 -5.64 10.93 -11.27
N PHE A 36 -6.92 10.90 -10.88
CA PHE A 36 -7.98 11.74 -11.46
C PHE A 36 -7.92 13.23 -11.05
N GLU A 37 -6.91 13.59 -10.27
CA GLU A 37 -6.45 14.95 -9.99
C GLU A 37 -5.18 15.34 -10.79
N ALA A 38 -4.74 14.48 -11.71
CA ALA A 38 -3.61 14.74 -12.58
C ALA A 38 -3.97 15.68 -13.73
N ALA A 39 -3.01 16.53 -14.09
CA ALA A 39 -3.13 17.51 -15.16
C ALA A 39 -3.57 16.92 -16.51
N GLN A 40 -3.29 15.64 -16.79
CA GLN A 40 -3.70 15.00 -18.05
C GLN A 40 -5.22 15.07 -18.31
N PHE A 41 -6.03 15.23 -17.27
CA PHE A 41 -7.49 15.30 -17.40
C PHE A 41 -8.03 16.72 -17.54
N GLY A 42 -7.18 17.73 -17.37
CA GLY A 42 -7.54 19.16 -17.51
C GLY A 42 -6.89 19.84 -18.71
N ILE A 43 -6.38 19.09 -19.69
CA ILE A 43 -5.83 19.62 -20.94
C ILE A 43 -6.84 19.46 -22.08
N ASP A 44 -7.01 20.49 -22.91
CA ASP A 44 -8.02 20.52 -23.98
C ASP A 44 -7.51 20.00 -25.33
N TRP A 45 -6.19 19.77 -25.45
CA TRP A 45 -5.51 19.29 -26.65
C TRP A 45 -5.69 20.19 -27.89
N LYS A 46 -6.13 21.44 -27.73
CA LYS A 46 -6.49 22.30 -28.88
C LYS A 46 -5.30 22.67 -29.74
N SER A 47 -4.09 22.72 -29.17
CA SER A 47 -2.89 23.02 -29.95
C SER A 47 -2.47 21.85 -30.85
N PHE A 48 -2.94 20.63 -30.54
CA PHE A 48 -2.66 19.41 -31.29
C PHE A 48 -3.78 19.02 -32.26
N ASP A 49 -5.00 18.88 -31.76
CA ASP A 49 -6.20 18.63 -32.56
C ASP A 49 -7.42 19.31 -31.88
N PRO A 50 -7.87 20.47 -32.38
CA PRO A 50 -8.96 21.25 -31.77
C PRO A 50 -10.32 20.56 -31.80
N SER A 51 -10.45 19.43 -32.51
CA SER A 51 -11.69 18.67 -32.55
C SER A 51 -11.81 17.57 -31.49
N LEU A 52 -10.78 17.38 -30.64
CA LEU A 52 -10.82 16.37 -29.56
C LEU A 52 -11.76 16.74 -28.43
N PHE A 53 -11.74 18.01 -27.99
CA PHE A 53 -12.59 18.52 -26.92
C PHE A 53 -13.23 19.88 -27.29
N PRO A 54 -14.17 19.93 -28.25
CA PRO A 54 -14.83 21.19 -28.59
C PRO A 54 -15.65 21.71 -27.40
N ASP A 55 -15.57 23.01 -27.11
CA ASP A 55 -16.21 23.65 -25.94
C ASP A 55 -17.74 23.48 -25.90
N THR A 56 -18.36 23.23 -27.05
CA THR A 56 -19.80 22.97 -27.16
C THR A 56 -20.22 21.58 -26.67
N THR A 57 -19.28 20.65 -26.53
CA THR A 57 -19.54 19.26 -26.13
C THR A 57 -19.49 19.09 -24.61
N GLU A 58 -20.08 17.99 -24.12
CA GLU A 58 -19.98 17.62 -22.71
C GLU A 58 -18.53 17.30 -22.31
N ALA A 59 -17.78 16.63 -23.18
CA ALA A 59 -16.37 16.31 -22.97
C ALA A 59 -15.51 17.58 -22.83
N GLY A 60 -15.72 18.58 -23.69
CA GLY A 60 -15.02 19.87 -23.60
C GLY A 60 -15.33 20.62 -22.30
N ARG A 61 -16.60 20.68 -21.89
CA ARG A 61 -16.99 21.27 -20.60
C ARG A 61 -16.36 20.53 -19.41
N TRP A 62 -16.38 19.21 -19.44
CA TRP A 62 -15.78 18.39 -18.38
C TRP A 62 -14.28 18.65 -18.24
N VAL A 63 -13.54 18.75 -19.36
CA VAL A 63 -12.10 19.06 -19.34
C VAL A 63 -11.86 20.45 -18.75
N ALA A 64 -12.65 21.45 -19.15
CA ALA A 64 -12.53 22.81 -18.63
C ALA A 64 -12.80 22.87 -17.11
N GLU A 65 -13.87 22.22 -16.64
CA GLU A 65 -14.19 22.11 -15.21
C GLU A 65 -13.08 21.39 -14.43
N LYS A 66 -12.52 20.30 -14.99
CA LYS A 66 -11.37 19.61 -14.41
C LYS A 66 -10.15 20.51 -14.32
N ALA A 67 -9.86 21.30 -15.35
CA ALA A 67 -8.75 22.25 -15.34
C ALA A 67 -8.89 23.26 -14.18
N GLU A 68 -10.07 23.86 -14.01
CA GLU A 68 -10.33 24.80 -12.89
C GLU A 68 -10.12 24.16 -11.52
N ILE A 69 -10.62 22.93 -11.32
CA ILE A 69 -10.45 22.18 -10.07
C ILE A 69 -8.97 21.90 -9.81
N ILE A 70 -8.23 21.46 -10.84
CA ILE A 70 -6.81 21.12 -10.74
C ILE A 70 -5.97 22.37 -10.44
N HIS A 71 -6.21 23.50 -11.12
CA HIS A 71 -5.54 24.77 -10.83
C HIS A 71 -5.74 25.15 -9.36
N LYS A 72 -6.98 25.16 -8.87
CA LYS A 72 -7.28 25.49 -7.47
C LYS A 72 -6.54 24.60 -6.48
N LYS A 73 -6.48 23.29 -6.74
CA LYS A 73 -5.78 22.32 -5.90
C LYS A 73 -4.27 22.56 -5.91
N TYR A 74 -3.69 22.78 -7.08
CA TYR A 74 -2.25 22.98 -7.23
C TYR A 74 -1.81 24.33 -6.65
N ASP A 75 -2.58 25.39 -6.86
CA ASP A 75 -2.33 26.71 -6.27
C ASP A 75 -2.35 26.67 -4.74
N ALA A 76 -3.30 25.92 -4.14
CA ALA A 76 -3.34 25.72 -2.70
C ALA A 76 -2.06 25.07 -2.16
N ALA A 77 -1.49 24.10 -2.88
CA ALA A 77 -0.23 23.48 -2.50
C ALA A 77 0.98 24.41 -2.69
N LYS A 78 1.04 25.18 -3.78
CA LYS A 78 2.11 26.17 -4.01
C LYS A 78 2.07 27.29 -2.98
N LYS A 79 0.89 27.71 -2.53
CA LYS A 79 0.71 28.73 -1.49
C LYS A 79 1.38 28.34 -0.16
N GLU A 80 1.42 27.06 0.17
CA GLU A 80 2.08 26.51 1.36
C GLU A 80 3.56 26.14 1.11
N ASP A 81 4.12 26.55 -0.03
CA ASP A 81 5.50 26.26 -0.41
C ASP A 81 5.79 24.75 -0.46
N LEU A 82 4.86 23.98 -1.03
CA LEU A 82 5.04 22.57 -1.37
C LEU A 82 5.38 22.43 -2.85
N GLN A 83 6.26 21.48 -3.17
CA GLN A 83 6.38 21.04 -4.55
C GLN A 83 5.12 20.29 -4.97
N VAL A 84 4.67 20.52 -6.21
CA VAL A 84 3.43 19.94 -6.74
C VAL A 84 3.77 18.89 -7.78
N TYR A 85 3.39 17.65 -7.48
CA TYR A 85 3.47 16.52 -8.39
C TYR A 85 2.09 15.94 -8.63
N CYS A 86 1.87 15.31 -9.78
CA CYS A 86 0.69 14.48 -9.99
C CYS A 86 1.08 13.09 -10.48
N MET A 87 0.28 12.10 -10.10
CA MET A 87 0.47 10.72 -10.50
C MET A 87 -0.32 10.40 -11.77
N LEU A 88 0.34 9.79 -12.75
CA LEU A 88 -0.26 9.40 -14.03
C LEU A 88 -0.24 7.89 -14.20
N ASP A 89 -1.35 7.38 -14.70
CA ASP A 89 -1.35 6.13 -15.47
C ASP A 89 -0.95 6.47 -16.91
N MET A 90 0.11 5.81 -17.40
CA MET A 90 0.58 6.05 -18.78
C MET A 90 -0.22 5.26 -19.80
N LEU A 91 -0.22 5.77 -21.04
CA LEU A 91 -1.08 5.32 -22.14
C LEU A 91 -2.58 5.42 -21.80
N VAL A 92 -2.97 6.52 -21.17
CA VAL A 92 -4.36 6.96 -21.05
C VAL A 92 -4.52 8.18 -21.95
N LEU A 93 -5.32 8.06 -23.00
CA LEU A 93 -5.49 9.09 -24.05
C LEU A 93 -6.98 9.38 -24.28
N PRO A 94 -7.32 10.57 -24.82
CA PRO A 94 -8.69 10.89 -25.19
C PRO A 94 -9.29 9.84 -26.13
N SER A 95 -10.51 9.38 -25.85
CA SER A 95 -11.17 8.32 -26.63
C SER A 95 -11.23 8.64 -28.12
N LEU A 96 -11.56 9.89 -28.47
CA LEU A 96 -11.66 10.35 -29.86
C LEU A 96 -10.31 10.39 -30.58
N LEU A 97 -9.21 10.65 -29.86
CA LEU A 97 -7.85 10.59 -30.42
C LEU A 97 -7.52 9.14 -30.81
N VAL A 98 -7.83 8.19 -29.92
CA VAL A 98 -7.61 6.76 -30.16
C VAL A 98 -8.50 6.23 -31.28
N GLU A 99 -9.73 6.73 -31.42
CA GLU A 99 -10.63 6.38 -32.51
C GLU A 99 -10.08 6.81 -33.88
N LYS A 100 -9.63 8.07 -33.99
CA LYS A 100 -9.11 8.63 -35.26
C LYS A 100 -7.82 7.97 -35.74
N HIS A 101 -6.92 7.63 -34.80
CA HIS A 101 -5.57 7.17 -35.10
C HIS A 101 -5.30 5.75 -34.59
N ARG A 102 -6.34 4.91 -34.57
CA ARG A 102 -6.28 3.58 -33.97
C ARG A 102 -5.12 2.74 -34.51
N THR A 103 -4.95 2.71 -35.83
CA THR A 103 -3.92 1.91 -36.49
C THR A 103 -2.51 2.40 -36.15
N GLU A 104 -2.31 3.70 -35.97
CA GLU A 104 -1.03 4.30 -35.59
C GLU A 104 -0.72 4.18 -34.08
N LEU A 105 -1.73 3.96 -33.24
CA LEU A 105 -1.61 3.93 -31.78
C LEU A 105 -1.61 2.52 -31.17
N THR A 106 -2.31 1.56 -31.78
CA THR A 106 -2.55 0.25 -31.16
C THR A 106 -1.82 -0.90 -31.83
N ASN A 107 -1.34 -1.88 -31.07
CA ASN A 107 -0.84 -3.15 -31.60
C ASN A 107 -1.95 -3.99 -32.27
N GLU A 108 -1.60 -5.19 -32.74
CA GLU A 108 -2.52 -6.11 -33.43
C GLU A 108 -3.71 -6.55 -32.56
N GLN A 109 -3.56 -6.51 -31.23
CA GLN A 109 -4.61 -6.81 -30.26
C GLN A 109 -5.48 -5.58 -29.91
N GLY A 110 -5.25 -4.45 -30.58
CA GLY A 110 -5.98 -3.20 -30.34
C GLY A 110 -5.63 -2.51 -29.02
N LYS A 111 -4.48 -2.82 -28.42
CA LYS A 111 -3.97 -2.16 -27.21
C LYS A 111 -2.99 -1.06 -27.58
N LEU A 112 -3.06 0.09 -26.89
CA LEU A 112 -2.09 1.17 -27.04
C LEU A 112 -0.68 0.64 -26.79
N ASP A 113 0.23 1.02 -27.68
CA ASP A 113 1.58 0.46 -27.78
C ASP A 113 2.62 1.58 -27.82
N ILE A 114 3.47 1.65 -26.78
CA ILE A 114 4.50 2.68 -26.63
C ILE A 114 5.63 2.54 -27.66
N SER A 115 5.79 1.38 -28.29
CA SER A 115 6.78 1.19 -29.35
C SER A 115 6.43 1.95 -30.64
N LYS A 116 5.15 2.32 -30.82
CA LYS A 116 4.71 3.03 -32.03
C LYS A 116 5.14 4.50 -32.02
N PRO A 117 5.72 5.02 -33.12
CA PRO A 117 6.15 6.41 -33.21
C PRO A 117 5.04 7.42 -32.94
N TYR A 118 3.82 7.15 -33.42
CA TYR A 118 2.68 8.05 -33.22
C TYR A 118 2.19 8.05 -31.76
N THR A 119 2.22 6.92 -31.07
CA THR A 119 1.98 6.87 -29.62
C THR A 119 2.98 7.75 -28.87
N GLN A 120 4.28 7.63 -29.19
CA GLN A 120 5.29 8.47 -28.57
C GLN A 120 5.09 9.95 -28.88
N LEU A 121 4.66 10.32 -30.09
CA LEU A 121 4.31 11.69 -30.44
C LEU A 121 3.16 12.22 -29.55
N CYS A 122 2.08 11.46 -29.39
CA CYS A 122 0.97 11.85 -28.52
C CYS A 122 1.41 12.02 -27.06
N ILE A 123 2.34 11.19 -26.57
CA ILE A 123 2.89 11.36 -25.21
C ILE A 123 3.77 12.62 -25.10
N ARG A 124 4.57 12.97 -26.12
CA ARG A 124 5.31 14.24 -26.12
C ARG A 124 4.37 15.43 -26.04
N GLU A 125 3.26 15.37 -26.79
CA GLU A 125 2.26 16.42 -26.76
C GLU A 125 1.51 16.49 -25.43
N LEU A 126 1.14 15.35 -24.86
CA LEU A 126 0.58 15.29 -23.50
C LEU A 126 1.50 15.99 -22.49
N MET A 127 2.81 15.69 -22.52
CA MET A 127 3.78 16.34 -21.63
C MET A 127 3.85 17.84 -21.88
N LYS A 128 3.82 18.28 -23.14
CA LYS A 128 3.81 19.70 -23.50
C LYS A 128 2.59 20.42 -22.93
N GLU A 129 1.40 19.97 -23.30
CA GLU A 129 0.13 20.58 -22.90
C GLU A 129 -0.01 20.61 -21.37
N MET A 130 0.37 19.54 -20.66
CA MET A 130 0.30 19.49 -19.20
C MET A 130 1.15 20.58 -18.53
N PHE A 131 2.42 20.75 -18.94
CA PHE A 131 3.30 21.72 -18.30
C PHE A 131 3.04 23.16 -18.76
N GLU A 132 2.50 23.37 -19.95
CA GLU A 132 2.06 24.69 -20.43
C GLU A 132 0.75 25.13 -19.75
N THR A 133 -0.21 24.22 -19.61
CA THR A 133 -1.51 24.50 -18.97
C THR A 133 -1.37 24.66 -17.46
N PHE A 134 -0.55 23.83 -16.80
CA PHE A 134 -0.40 23.81 -15.34
C PHE A 134 1.03 24.19 -14.92
N PRO A 135 1.40 25.50 -14.96
CA PRO A 135 2.75 25.95 -14.61
C PRO A 135 3.13 25.69 -13.14
N GLN A 136 2.15 25.38 -12.29
CA GLN A 136 2.38 24.99 -10.89
C GLN A 136 3.12 23.65 -10.76
N LEU A 137 3.07 22.78 -11.77
CA LEU A 137 3.69 21.45 -11.72
C LEU A 137 5.22 21.54 -11.64
N ASP A 138 5.76 20.88 -10.62
CA ASP A 138 7.21 20.75 -10.41
C ASP A 138 7.76 19.40 -10.93
N GLY A 139 6.87 18.49 -11.31
CA GLY A 139 7.23 17.15 -11.77
C GLY A 139 6.07 16.17 -11.83
N LEU A 140 6.36 14.94 -12.24
CA LEU A 140 5.38 13.86 -12.42
C LEU A 140 5.78 12.61 -11.65
N VAL A 141 4.77 11.87 -11.19
CA VAL A 141 4.91 10.50 -10.68
C VAL A 141 4.26 9.54 -11.68
N ILE A 142 4.98 8.52 -12.12
CA ILE A 142 4.53 7.63 -13.18
C ILE A 142 4.18 6.27 -12.60
N ARG A 143 2.95 5.80 -12.85
CA ARG A 143 2.49 4.47 -12.52
C ARG A 143 2.31 3.65 -13.81
N THR A 144 2.87 2.43 -13.80
CA THR A 144 2.75 1.50 -14.93
C THR A 144 2.11 0.17 -14.58
N GLY A 145 2.01 -0.21 -13.30
CA GLY A 145 1.51 -1.54 -12.91
C GLY A 145 0.00 -1.77 -13.08
N GLU A 146 -0.80 -0.71 -13.16
CA GLU A 146 -2.27 -0.78 -13.31
C GLU A 146 -2.77 0.43 -14.13
N THR A 147 -3.98 0.32 -14.69
CA THR A 147 -4.64 1.42 -15.41
C THR A 147 -6.09 1.53 -14.98
N TYR A 148 -6.48 2.68 -14.43
CA TYR A 148 -7.84 2.94 -13.97
C TYR A 148 -8.54 3.99 -14.84
N LEU A 149 -9.80 3.73 -15.19
CA LEU A 149 -10.62 4.61 -16.06
C LEU A 149 -11.96 5.00 -15.43
N HIS A 150 -12.27 4.54 -14.21
CA HIS A 150 -13.57 4.72 -13.56
C HIS A 150 -14.05 6.18 -13.54
N ASP A 151 -13.14 7.12 -13.28
CA ASP A 151 -13.45 8.56 -13.17
C ASP A 151 -12.88 9.38 -14.34
N ALA A 152 -12.65 8.74 -15.49
CA ALA A 152 -12.14 9.35 -16.72
C ALA A 152 -13.03 8.99 -17.94
N PRO A 153 -14.28 9.47 -18.00
CA PRO A 153 -15.30 8.98 -18.94
C PRO A 153 -14.98 9.24 -20.43
N TYR A 154 -14.12 10.21 -20.73
CA TYR A 154 -13.73 10.58 -22.10
C TYR A 154 -12.34 10.06 -22.51
N TYR A 155 -11.80 9.11 -21.75
CA TYR A 155 -10.48 8.54 -21.97
C TYR A 155 -10.54 7.02 -22.09
N VAL A 156 -9.59 6.46 -22.82
CA VAL A 156 -9.31 5.03 -22.88
C VAL A 156 -7.84 4.77 -22.60
N GLY A 157 -7.53 3.58 -22.11
CA GLY A 157 -6.17 3.20 -21.83
C GLY A 157 -6.01 1.72 -21.52
N ASN A 158 -4.75 1.30 -21.41
CA ASN A 158 -4.36 -0.03 -20.98
C ASN A 158 -2.98 0.01 -20.31
N HIS A 159 -2.58 -1.12 -19.72
CA HIS A 159 -1.26 -1.29 -19.14
C HIS A 159 -0.17 -0.86 -20.16
N PRO A 160 0.72 0.09 -19.80
CA PRO A 160 1.62 0.72 -20.76
C PRO A 160 2.80 -0.17 -21.19
N VAL A 161 3.01 -1.28 -20.50
CA VAL A 161 4.12 -2.22 -20.74
C VAL A 161 3.55 -3.55 -21.23
N GLN A 162 3.72 -3.84 -22.52
CA GLN A 162 3.29 -5.07 -23.19
C GLN A 162 4.48 -5.98 -23.50
N ASN A 163 5.66 -5.40 -23.80
CA ASN A 163 6.89 -6.08 -24.18
C ASN A 163 7.97 -6.02 -23.08
N GLY A 164 7.55 -5.93 -21.81
CA GLY A 164 8.43 -5.95 -20.63
C GLY A 164 9.49 -4.84 -20.65
N MET A 165 10.76 -5.23 -20.54
CA MET A 165 11.89 -4.32 -20.39
C MET A 165 11.96 -3.25 -21.48
N TYR A 166 11.68 -3.60 -22.74
CA TYR A 166 11.79 -2.67 -23.86
C TYR A 166 10.81 -1.50 -23.77
N ASP A 167 9.59 -1.76 -23.30
CA ASP A 167 8.57 -0.74 -23.14
C ASP A 167 8.88 0.17 -21.95
N HIS A 168 9.40 -0.39 -20.85
CA HIS A 168 9.92 0.42 -19.74
C HIS A 168 11.03 1.36 -20.22
N ILE A 169 12.03 0.85 -20.93
CA ILE A 169 13.17 1.64 -21.43
C ILE A 169 12.68 2.76 -22.35
N THR A 170 11.78 2.43 -23.30
CA THR A 170 11.21 3.40 -24.23
C THR A 170 10.46 4.50 -23.50
N LEU A 171 9.58 4.13 -22.57
CA LEU A 171 8.78 5.08 -21.81
C LEU A 171 9.65 5.97 -20.90
N ILE A 172 10.61 5.39 -20.19
CA ILE A 172 11.49 6.15 -19.28
C ILE A 172 12.33 7.14 -20.07
N ASN A 173 12.95 6.73 -21.19
CA ASN A 173 13.76 7.65 -22.00
C ASN A 173 12.92 8.80 -22.57
N LEU A 174 11.72 8.50 -23.08
CA LEU A 174 10.79 9.51 -23.58
C LEU A 174 10.43 10.54 -22.50
N LEU A 175 10.06 10.07 -21.31
CA LEU A 175 9.68 10.93 -20.20
C LEU A 175 10.89 11.68 -19.62
N ARG A 176 12.07 11.06 -19.57
CA ARG A 176 13.32 11.72 -19.16
C ARG A 176 13.64 12.89 -20.09
N GLU A 177 13.55 12.71 -21.40
CA GLU A 177 13.76 13.78 -22.38
C GLU A 177 12.73 14.92 -22.17
N GLU A 178 11.44 14.59 -22.14
CA GLU A 178 10.37 15.61 -22.10
C GLU A 178 10.26 16.31 -20.75
N VAL A 179 10.39 15.58 -19.65
CA VAL A 179 10.17 16.12 -18.29
C VAL A 179 11.47 16.66 -17.72
N CYS A 180 12.54 15.87 -17.77
CA CYS A 180 13.78 16.20 -17.08
C CYS A 180 14.67 17.14 -17.89
N GLU A 181 14.93 16.84 -19.16
CA GLU A 181 15.89 17.62 -19.97
C GLU A 181 15.26 18.89 -20.52
N ARG A 182 14.13 18.78 -21.24
CA ARG A 182 13.50 19.93 -21.91
C ARG A 182 12.88 20.94 -20.95
N ARG A 183 12.33 20.46 -19.83
CA ARG A 183 11.52 21.29 -18.91
C ARG A 183 12.16 21.50 -17.54
N ASN A 184 13.26 20.79 -17.24
CA ASN A 184 13.93 20.84 -15.94
C ASN A 184 12.97 20.53 -14.77
N LYS A 185 12.10 19.53 -14.94
CA LYS A 185 11.11 19.09 -13.94
C LYS A 185 11.48 17.69 -13.43
N LYS A 186 11.01 17.36 -12.22
CA LYS A 186 11.28 16.05 -11.61
C LYS A 186 10.40 14.95 -12.20
N LEU A 187 10.97 13.76 -12.35
CA LEU A 187 10.28 12.57 -12.80
C LEU A 187 10.53 11.45 -11.80
N PHE A 188 9.45 10.95 -11.19
CA PHE A 188 9.48 9.80 -10.30
C PHE A 188 8.86 8.61 -11.02
N TYR A 189 9.68 7.71 -11.53
CA TYR A 189 9.21 6.49 -12.16
C TYR A 189 9.00 5.41 -11.09
N ARG A 190 7.75 5.03 -10.82
CA ARG A 190 7.47 3.96 -9.86
C ARG A 190 7.88 2.62 -10.46
N THR A 191 8.62 1.83 -9.71
CA THR A 191 9.03 0.50 -10.16
C THR A 191 7.91 -0.53 -10.06
N TRP A 192 6.84 -0.20 -9.33
CA TRP A 192 5.69 -1.07 -9.05
C TRP A 192 5.12 -1.76 -10.29
N ASP A 193 5.16 -3.09 -10.28
CA ASP A 193 4.59 -3.97 -11.30
C ASP A 193 4.13 -5.31 -10.66
N MET A 194 3.84 -6.32 -11.48
CA MET A 194 3.40 -7.63 -11.00
C MET A 194 4.58 -8.59 -10.74
N GLY A 195 5.70 -8.09 -10.23
CA GLY A 195 6.75 -8.90 -9.58
C GLY A 195 8.08 -8.97 -10.32
N GLN A 196 8.35 -8.08 -11.28
CA GLN A 196 9.63 -8.03 -12.00
C GLN A 196 10.40 -6.75 -11.66
N LEU A 197 10.03 -5.61 -12.23
CA LEU A 197 10.75 -4.34 -12.10
C LEU A 197 10.92 -3.88 -10.64
N HIS A 198 9.91 -4.08 -9.80
CA HIS A 198 10.01 -3.68 -8.39
C HIS A 198 10.69 -4.71 -7.49
N SER A 199 10.70 -5.99 -7.87
CA SER A 199 11.10 -7.07 -6.96
C SER A 199 12.43 -7.72 -7.31
N ILE A 200 12.79 -7.81 -8.60
CA ILE A 200 13.90 -8.63 -9.09
C ILE A 200 15.11 -7.75 -9.43
N PRO A 201 16.20 -7.76 -8.63
CA PRO A 201 17.36 -6.89 -8.86
C PRO A 201 17.97 -6.99 -10.27
N LYS A 202 18.09 -8.20 -10.84
CA LYS A 202 18.61 -8.37 -12.21
C LYS A 202 17.76 -7.65 -13.26
N TYR A 203 16.44 -7.66 -13.10
CA TYR A 203 15.51 -7.05 -14.05
C TYR A 203 15.42 -5.53 -13.82
N TYR A 204 15.44 -5.11 -12.55
CA TYR A 204 15.57 -3.70 -12.19
C TYR A 204 16.83 -3.08 -12.84
N LEU A 205 17.98 -3.72 -12.70
CA LEU A 205 19.22 -3.23 -13.30
C LEU A 205 19.20 -3.30 -14.83
N SER A 206 18.65 -4.35 -15.44
CA SER A 206 18.58 -4.43 -16.91
C SER A 206 17.76 -3.28 -17.53
N VAL A 207 16.69 -2.86 -16.85
CA VAL A 207 15.91 -1.66 -17.24
C VAL A 207 16.69 -0.38 -16.92
N THR A 208 17.09 -0.20 -15.67
CA THR A 208 17.60 1.10 -15.19
C THR A 208 19.01 1.42 -15.66
N ASP A 209 19.89 0.44 -15.84
CA ASP A 209 21.24 0.67 -16.37
C ASP A 209 21.24 1.08 -17.84
N SER A 210 20.17 0.76 -18.57
CA SER A 210 19.93 1.19 -19.95
C SER A 210 19.49 2.66 -20.06
N ILE A 211 19.27 3.35 -18.93
CA ILE A 211 18.87 4.75 -18.87
C ILE A 211 20.05 5.60 -18.40
N GLU A 212 20.30 6.73 -19.07
CA GLU A 212 21.30 7.68 -18.63
C GLU A 212 20.83 8.43 -17.37
N PRO A 213 21.67 8.55 -16.32
CA PRO A 213 21.32 9.31 -15.12
C PRO A 213 20.95 10.76 -15.43
N HIS A 214 20.04 11.31 -14.64
CA HIS A 214 19.70 12.74 -14.68
C HIS A 214 19.36 13.22 -13.25
N PRO A 215 19.77 14.43 -12.83
CA PRO A 215 19.51 14.95 -11.47
C PRO A 215 18.03 15.13 -11.13
N ASN A 216 17.16 15.12 -12.14
CA ASN A 216 15.71 15.18 -12.00
C ASN A 216 15.00 13.83 -12.18
N LEU A 217 15.70 12.75 -12.51
CA LEU A 217 15.14 11.40 -12.64
C LEU A 217 15.32 10.63 -11.33
N TYR A 218 14.22 10.07 -10.85
CA TYR A 218 14.13 9.28 -9.62
C TYR A 218 13.36 7.99 -9.89
N PHE A 219 13.79 6.89 -9.28
CA PHE A 219 12.99 5.66 -9.19
C PHE A 219 12.33 5.58 -7.83
N SER A 220 11.03 5.32 -7.82
CA SER A 220 10.24 5.19 -6.59
C SER A 220 10.01 3.72 -6.29
N ILE A 221 10.48 3.25 -5.13
CA ILE A 221 10.56 1.84 -4.77
C ILE A 221 9.91 1.63 -3.41
N LYS A 222 8.96 0.69 -3.29
CA LYS A 222 8.37 0.32 -2.00
C LYS A 222 9.44 -0.21 -1.04
N HIS A 223 9.37 0.13 0.24
CA HIS A 223 10.35 -0.36 1.23
C HIS A 223 10.32 -1.90 1.38
N THR A 224 9.17 -2.51 1.15
CA THR A 224 9.03 -3.97 1.02
C THR A 224 9.26 -4.39 -0.43
N MET A 225 9.76 -5.60 -0.64
CA MET A 225 9.97 -6.15 -1.98
C MET A 225 8.71 -6.16 -2.85
N THR A 226 7.52 -6.31 -2.25
CA THR A 226 6.23 -6.39 -2.96
C THR A 226 5.23 -5.35 -2.45
N ASP A 227 3.96 -5.72 -2.21
CA ASP A 227 2.84 -4.77 -2.03
C ASP A 227 2.68 -4.20 -0.62
N PHE A 228 3.78 -3.78 0.01
CA PHE A 228 3.78 -3.45 1.43
C PHE A 228 3.40 -4.61 2.35
N TRP A 229 3.30 -5.83 1.83
CA TRP A 229 3.07 -7.03 2.62
C TRP A 229 4.15 -7.24 3.67
N ARG A 230 3.82 -8.06 4.67
CA ARG A 230 4.73 -8.47 5.73
C ARG A 230 4.69 -9.98 5.85
N SER A 231 5.86 -10.60 5.96
CA SER A 231 6.00 -12.03 6.20
C SER A 231 7.45 -12.33 6.59
N ALA A 232 7.65 -13.23 7.55
CA ALA A 232 8.98 -13.60 7.98
C ALA A 232 9.75 -14.33 6.87
N ILE A 233 11.04 -14.01 6.72
CA ILE A 233 11.93 -14.64 5.75
C ILE A 233 12.22 -16.07 6.18
N THR A 234 11.95 -17.04 5.32
CA THR A 234 12.19 -18.47 5.57
C THR A 234 13.52 -18.96 5.00
N ASP A 235 14.03 -18.28 3.97
CA ASP A 235 15.34 -18.52 3.36
C ASP A 235 16.15 -17.21 3.28
N PRO A 236 17.06 -16.96 4.24
CA PRO A 236 17.94 -15.78 4.24
C PRO A 236 18.91 -15.70 3.06
N ASP A 237 19.20 -16.82 2.41
CA ASP A 237 20.18 -16.92 1.35
C ASP A 237 19.57 -16.86 -0.06
N MET A 238 18.29 -16.48 -0.13
CA MET A 238 17.53 -16.36 -1.37
C MET A 238 18.32 -15.71 -2.50
N ASN A 239 18.44 -16.44 -3.62
CA ASN A 239 19.10 -15.95 -4.82
C ASN A 239 18.08 -15.39 -5.81
N TYR A 240 17.74 -14.10 -5.68
CA TYR A 240 16.78 -13.44 -6.57
C TYR A 240 17.18 -13.48 -8.06
N ASN A 241 18.45 -13.70 -8.39
CA ASN A 241 18.91 -13.75 -9.78
C ASN A 241 18.42 -14.99 -10.52
N THR A 242 18.04 -16.06 -9.81
CA THR A 242 17.49 -17.28 -10.44
C THR A 242 15.98 -17.21 -10.66
N MET A 243 15.34 -16.11 -10.23
CA MET A 243 13.89 -15.92 -10.33
C MET A 243 13.53 -14.99 -11.47
N ASP A 244 12.44 -15.27 -12.18
CA ASP A 244 11.92 -14.37 -13.22
C ASP A 244 10.86 -13.42 -12.70
N LYS A 245 10.28 -13.75 -11.54
CA LYS A 245 9.25 -12.98 -10.84
C LYS A 245 9.31 -13.27 -9.34
N TYR A 246 8.95 -12.28 -8.52
CA TYR A 246 8.70 -12.42 -7.09
C TYR A 246 7.46 -11.62 -6.72
N TRP A 247 6.39 -12.32 -6.42
CA TRP A 247 5.08 -11.76 -6.18
C TRP A 247 4.39 -12.51 -5.04
N LEU A 248 3.17 -12.99 -5.26
CA LEU A 248 2.28 -13.51 -4.23
C LEU A 248 2.72 -14.87 -3.69
N GLU A 249 3.04 -15.82 -4.58
CA GLU A 249 3.45 -17.16 -4.20
C GLU A 249 4.81 -17.14 -3.50
N GLU A 250 5.78 -16.42 -4.08
CA GLU A 250 7.12 -16.28 -3.51
C GLU A 250 7.07 -15.54 -2.17
N SER A 251 6.24 -14.49 -2.04
CA SER A 251 6.07 -13.77 -0.77
C SER A 251 5.49 -14.67 0.32
N GLY A 252 4.55 -15.55 -0.03
CA GLY A 252 3.98 -16.50 0.91
C GLY A 252 4.99 -17.54 1.36
N GLN A 253 5.70 -18.15 0.42
CA GLN A 253 6.63 -19.24 0.68
C GLN A 253 7.93 -18.78 1.34
N TYR A 254 8.52 -17.70 0.84
CA TYR A 254 9.88 -17.26 1.21
C TYR A 254 9.92 -16.07 2.16
N GLY A 255 8.78 -15.38 2.33
CA GLY A 255 8.66 -14.18 3.16
C GLY A 255 8.67 -12.89 2.34
N VAL A 256 8.60 -11.74 3.02
CA VAL A 256 8.63 -10.43 2.35
C VAL A 256 9.82 -9.64 2.91
N PRO A 257 10.95 -9.58 2.19
CA PRO A 257 12.11 -8.84 2.65
C PRO A 257 11.93 -7.34 2.40
N PHE A 258 12.82 -6.56 3.00
CA PHE A 258 13.08 -5.19 2.53
C PHE A 258 13.51 -5.24 1.07
N ASN A 259 13.10 -4.25 0.28
CA ASN A 259 13.22 -4.33 -1.17
C ASN A 259 14.70 -4.38 -1.60
N PRO A 260 15.13 -5.47 -2.28
CA PRO A 260 16.53 -5.65 -2.66
C PRO A 260 16.99 -4.72 -3.80
N CYS A 261 16.07 -3.97 -4.43
CA CYS A 261 16.41 -2.95 -5.43
C CYS A 261 16.80 -1.60 -4.80
N ILE A 262 16.60 -1.42 -3.48
CA ILE A 262 16.97 -0.19 -2.78
C ILE A 262 18.49 -0.15 -2.57
N GLY A 263 19.11 0.95 -2.98
CA GLY A 263 20.53 1.23 -2.80
C GLY A 263 21.45 0.65 -3.87
N ILE A 264 20.90 0.03 -4.93
CA ILE A 264 21.66 -0.50 -6.07
C ILE A 264 21.41 0.30 -7.36
N GLY A 265 22.30 0.17 -8.34
CA GLY A 265 22.23 0.87 -9.62
C GLY A 265 22.92 2.24 -9.60
N LYS A 266 22.51 3.13 -10.51
CA LYS A 266 23.14 4.45 -10.72
C LYS A 266 22.19 5.64 -10.66
N HIS A 267 20.91 5.42 -10.34
CA HIS A 267 19.87 6.44 -10.36
C HIS A 267 19.41 6.80 -8.95
N GLN A 268 18.90 8.03 -8.81
CA GLN A 268 18.32 8.48 -7.55
C GLN A 268 17.08 7.67 -7.21
N GLN A 269 16.85 7.44 -5.92
CA GLN A 269 15.76 6.62 -5.41
C GLN A 269 15.00 7.35 -4.32
N VAL A 270 13.68 7.22 -4.34
CA VAL A 270 12.80 7.54 -3.21
C VAL A 270 12.14 6.26 -2.72
N VAL A 271 12.02 6.10 -1.41
CA VAL A 271 11.44 4.88 -0.82
C VAL A 271 9.98 5.14 -0.45
N GLU A 272 9.07 4.29 -0.93
CA GLU A 272 7.64 4.38 -0.60
C GLU A 272 7.35 3.64 0.72
N VAL A 273 6.53 4.25 1.59
CA VAL A 273 6.10 3.68 2.87
C VAL A 273 4.59 3.85 3.02
N GLN A 274 3.86 2.73 3.10
CA GLN A 274 2.42 2.76 3.36
C GLN A 274 2.12 2.87 4.85
N CYS A 275 1.59 4.02 5.25
CA CYS A 275 1.27 4.35 6.65
C CYS A 275 -0.14 3.89 7.04
N GLN A 276 -1.07 3.87 6.08
CA GLN A 276 -2.33 3.13 6.19
C GLN A 276 -2.16 1.71 5.65
N ARG A 277 -1.79 0.78 6.54
CA ARG A 277 -1.48 -0.61 6.19
C ARG A 277 -2.71 -1.31 5.61
N GLU A 278 -2.77 -1.37 4.28
CA GLU A 278 -3.91 -1.86 3.48
C GLU A 278 -4.33 -3.26 3.90
N TYR A 279 -3.35 -4.16 3.94
CA TYR A 279 -3.55 -5.57 4.23
C TYR A 279 -3.73 -5.86 5.71
N GLU A 280 -3.43 -4.91 6.61
CA GLU A 280 -3.33 -5.13 8.05
C GLU A 280 -4.33 -4.24 8.82
N GLY A 281 -5.51 -4.01 8.24
CA GLY A 281 -6.64 -3.36 8.91
C GLY A 281 -6.84 -1.88 8.64
N LYS A 282 -6.09 -1.27 7.72
CA LYS A 282 -6.34 0.11 7.23
C LYS A 282 -6.50 1.15 8.36
N GLY A 283 -5.80 1.00 9.48
CA GLY A 283 -5.87 1.91 10.62
C GLY A 283 -7.08 1.71 11.54
N ALA A 284 -7.84 0.62 11.39
CA ALA A 284 -8.97 0.28 12.25
C ALA A 284 -8.55 -0.04 13.70
N HIS A 285 -7.34 -0.57 13.87
CA HIS A 285 -6.70 -0.86 15.15
C HIS A 285 -5.26 -0.31 15.13
N PRO A 286 -4.58 -0.21 16.28
CA PRO A 286 -3.15 0.08 16.30
C PRO A 286 -2.39 -0.84 15.35
N ASN A 287 -1.52 -0.27 14.52
CA ASN A 287 -0.55 -1.01 13.72
C ASN A 287 0.62 -0.08 13.44
N TYR A 288 1.53 0.00 14.39
CA TYR A 288 2.66 0.92 14.36
C TYR A 288 3.87 0.28 13.69
N ILE A 289 4.10 0.66 12.42
CA ILE A 289 5.18 0.08 11.60
C ILE A 289 6.43 0.96 11.52
N ALA A 290 6.35 2.22 11.98
CA ALA A 290 7.41 3.18 11.73
C ALA A 290 8.77 2.75 12.32
N LYS A 291 8.75 2.11 13.50
CA LYS A 291 9.97 1.51 14.07
C LYS A 291 10.53 0.40 13.18
N GLY A 292 9.70 -0.55 12.76
CA GLY A 292 10.11 -1.64 11.87
C GLY A 292 10.71 -1.13 10.56
N VAL A 293 10.14 -0.06 9.99
CA VAL A 293 10.67 0.58 8.77
C VAL A 293 12.00 1.30 9.01
N ILE A 294 12.12 2.06 10.10
CA ILE A 294 13.31 2.87 10.40
C ILE A 294 14.48 2.01 10.89
N ASP A 295 14.24 1.12 11.86
CA ASP A 295 15.27 0.35 12.57
C ASP A 295 15.33 -1.13 12.16
N GLY A 296 14.31 -1.63 11.47
CA GLY A 296 14.15 -3.04 11.10
C GLY A 296 13.12 -3.74 11.98
N PHE A 297 12.18 -4.41 11.32
CA PHE A 297 11.19 -5.29 11.95
C PHE A 297 11.87 -6.43 12.72
N GLU A 298 11.27 -6.91 13.80
CA GLU A 298 11.88 -7.94 14.65
C GLU A 298 12.17 -9.24 13.90
N GLU A 299 11.31 -9.64 12.95
CA GLU A 299 11.53 -10.83 12.14
C GLU A 299 12.75 -10.74 11.20
N PHE A 300 13.26 -9.54 10.92
CA PHE A 300 14.47 -9.34 10.10
C PHE A 300 15.76 -9.36 10.93
N LYS A 301 15.67 -9.40 12.27
CA LYS A 301 16.86 -9.43 13.14
C LYS A 301 17.39 -10.84 13.39
N LYS A 302 16.80 -11.86 12.76
CA LYS A 302 17.29 -13.24 12.81
C LYS A 302 18.71 -13.32 12.20
N PRO A 303 19.59 -14.18 12.73
CA PRO A 303 20.91 -14.40 12.14
C PRO A 303 20.81 -14.79 10.66
N GLY A 304 21.70 -14.25 9.83
CA GLY A 304 21.81 -14.58 8.40
C GLY A 304 20.98 -13.68 7.47
N ILE A 305 20.02 -12.90 7.97
CA ILE A 305 19.26 -11.97 7.12
C ILE A 305 20.19 -10.89 6.54
N LYS A 306 20.22 -10.79 5.22
CA LYS A 306 21.07 -9.86 4.47
C LYS A 306 20.58 -8.42 4.65
N LYS A 307 21.54 -7.50 4.83
CA LYS A 307 21.30 -6.05 4.83
C LYS A 307 21.32 -5.51 3.38
N PRO A 308 20.60 -4.42 3.08
CA PRO A 308 19.79 -3.62 4.00
C PRO A 308 18.42 -4.23 4.30
N TYR A 309 17.88 -4.00 5.50
CA TYR A 309 16.51 -4.36 5.88
C TYR A 309 15.70 -3.23 6.54
N CYS A 310 16.22 -2.00 6.55
CA CYS A 310 15.56 -0.83 7.11
C CYS A 310 16.16 0.48 6.60
N LEU A 311 15.46 1.59 6.84
CA LEU A 311 15.89 2.90 6.35
C LEU A 311 17.19 3.39 6.98
N ASN A 312 17.45 3.10 8.27
CA ASN A 312 18.72 3.46 8.92
C ASN A 312 19.95 2.79 8.29
N GLN A 313 19.78 1.72 7.50
CA GLN A 313 20.88 1.04 6.81
C GLN A 313 21.11 1.57 5.39
N VAL A 314 20.21 2.41 4.86
CA VAL A 314 20.33 2.97 3.50
C VAL A 314 20.37 4.50 3.48
N LYS A 315 20.12 5.17 4.62
CA LYS A 315 20.06 6.64 4.69
C LYS A 315 21.34 7.36 4.23
N ASP A 316 22.50 6.72 4.38
CA ASP A 316 23.80 7.26 3.95
C ASP A 316 24.16 6.86 2.51
N ASN A 317 23.33 6.05 1.84
CA ASN A 317 23.54 5.68 0.45
C ASN A 317 23.28 6.91 -0.45
N PRO A 318 24.21 7.27 -1.37
CA PRO A 318 24.06 8.45 -2.22
C PRO A 318 22.85 8.42 -3.15
N LEU A 319 22.31 7.22 -3.45
CA LEU A 319 21.11 7.07 -4.26
C LEU A 319 19.84 7.42 -3.49
N PHE A 320 19.81 7.28 -2.16
CA PHE A 320 18.64 7.57 -1.35
C PHE A 320 18.40 9.09 -1.26
N LYS A 321 17.24 9.55 -1.76
CA LYS A 321 16.86 10.97 -1.81
C LYS A 321 15.63 11.35 -1.00
N GLY A 322 15.07 10.40 -0.25
CA GLY A 322 13.99 10.65 0.68
C GLY A 322 12.89 9.59 0.65
N VAL A 323 11.78 9.92 1.31
CA VAL A 323 10.65 9.02 1.53
C VAL A 323 9.38 9.59 0.90
N TRP A 324 8.56 8.69 0.37
CA TRP A 324 7.19 8.96 -0.04
C TRP A 324 6.21 8.15 0.81
N THR A 325 5.42 8.84 1.62
CA THR A 325 4.35 8.21 2.39
C THR A 325 3.09 8.03 1.56
N TRP A 326 2.46 6.87 1.74
CA TRP A 326 1.05 6.68 1.42
C TRP A 326 0.33 6.83 2.76
N SER A 327 0.01 8.07 3.11
CA SER A 327 -0.63 8.39 4.38
C SER A 327 -2.01 7.75 4.42
N ARG A 328 -2.84 8.00 3.42
CA ARG A 328 -4.22 7.52 3.37
C ARG A 328 -4.53 6.88 2.01
N GLY A 329 -5.32 5.82 2.05
CA GLY A 329 -5.76 5.00 0.93
C GLY A 329 -4.78 3.87 0.58
N GLY A 330 -5.15 3.09 -0.42
CA GLY A 330 -4.58 1.77 -0.71
C GLY A 330 -5.63 0.69 -0.48
N GLY A 331 -5.75 -0.21 -1.45
CA GLY A 331 -6.70 -1.32 -1.45
C GLY A 331 -8.16 -0.92 -1.59
N TRP A 332 -9.00 -1.92 -1.82
CA TRP A 332 -10.40 -1.76 -2.17
C TRP A 332 -11.31 -2.00 -0.98
N GLY A 333 -12.49 -1.38 -0.91
CA GLY A 333 -13.40 -1.62 0.22
C GLY A 333 -12.81 -1.25 1.58
N GLY A 334 -13.39 -1.81 2.65
CA GLY A 334 -13.04 -1.47 4.02
C GLY A 334 -11.73 -2.11 4.53
N PRO A 335 -11.52 -2.10 5.86
CA PRO A 335 -12.38 -1.44 6.84
C PRO A 335 -12.30 0.09 6.69
N TYR A 336 -13.46 0.74 6.69
CA TYR A 336 -13.56 2.19 6.62
C TYR A 336 -13.41 2.78 8.02
N ILE A 337 -12.43 3.66 8.18
CA ILE A 337 -12.14 4.33 9.44
C ILE A 337 -12.77 5.73 9.47
N LYS A 338 -13.10 6.19 10.68
CA LYS A 338 -13.59 7.56 10.94
C LYS A 338 -12.56 8.44 11.65
N ASN A 339 -11.45 7.86 12.12
CA ASN A 339 -10.40 8.56 12.85
C ASN A 339 -9.03 8.09 12.34
N GLU A 340 -8.16 9.05 12.06
CA GLU A 340 -6.86 8.82 11.42
C GLU A 340 -5.69 8.74 12.41
N PHE A 341 -5.92 8.61 13.73
CA PHE A 341 -4.86 8.72 14.75
C PHE A 341 -3.68 7.75 14.50
N TRP A 342 -3.95 6.47 14.24
CA TRP A 342 -2.89 5.47 14.03
C TRP A 342 -2.09 5.70 12.75
N ILE A 343 -2.79 6.15 11.71
CA ILE A 343 -2.19 6.50 10.42
C ILE A 343 -1.33 7.76 10.56
N GLU A 344 -1.83 8.76 11.28
CA GLU A 344 -1.10 9.98 11.58
C GLU A 344 0.16 9.68 12.38
N LEU A 345 0.11 8.79 13.36
CA LEU A 345 1.29 8.36 14.11
C LEU A 345 2.37 7.79 13.17
N ASN A 346 2.02 6.83 12.30
CA ASN A 346 2.98 6.28 11.34
C ASN A 346 3.53 7.36 10.40
N ALA A 347 2.65 8.16 9.80
CA ALA A 347 3.03 9.20 8.85
C ALA A 347 3.90 10.30 9.50
N TYR A 348 3.58 10.71 10.73
CA TYR A 348 4.34 11.69 11.50
C TYR A 348 5.74 11.18 11.78
N VAL A 349 5.87 9.96 12.31
CA VAL A 349 7.19 9.40 12.63
C VAL A 349 8.06 9.26 11.38
N ILE A 350 7.49 8.77 10.28
CA ILE A 350 8.21 8.61 9.02
C ILE A 350 8.60 9.96 8.41
N SER A 351 7.71 10.96 8.39
CA SER A 351 8.02 12.27 7.79
C SER A 351 9.09 13.02 8.58
N HIS A 352 9.03 12.99 9.91
CA HIS A 352 10.01 13.66 10.78
C HIS A 352 11.34 12.92 10.86
N TRP A 353 11.35 11.60 10.67
CA TRP A 353 12.60 10.87 10.48
C TRP A 353 13.22 11.21 9.12
N ALA A 354 12.42 11.30 8.06
CA ALA A 354 12.92 11.61 6.72
C ALA A 354 13.48 13.05 6.62
N SER A 355 12.92 14.00 7.37
CA SER A 355 13.42 15.37 7.46
C SER A 355 14.71 15.48 8.29
N ASN A 356 14.85 14.64 9.33
CA ASN A 356 15.99 14.61 10.24
C ASN A 356 16.34 13.17 10.67
N PRO A 357 17.09 12.43 9.85
CA PRO A 357 17.37 11.00 10.09
C PRO A 357 18.41 10.75 11.19
N LEU A 358 18.81 11.79 11.92
CA LEU A 358 19.59 11.69 13.15
C LEU A 358 18.72 11.50 14.40
N LYS A 359 17.45 11.94 14.36
CA LYS A 359 16.50 11.67 15.43
C LYS A 359 16.16 10.18 15.46
N THR A 360 16.07 9.64 16.66
CA THR A 360 15.59 8.27 16.87
C THR A 360 14.08 8.20 16.71
N GLU A 361 13.58 7.01 16.34
CA GLU A 361 12.14 6.73 16.31
C GLU A 361 11.45 7.11 17.63
N LYS A 362 12.08 6.79 18.76
CA LYS A 362 11.52 7.04 20.10
C LYS A 362 11.34 8.53 20.38
N GLU A 363 12.33 9.36 20.05
CA GLU A 363 12.24 10.82 20.23
C GLU A 363 11.10 11.41 19.42
N ILE A 364 10.94 10.97 18.17
CA ILE A 364 9.89 11.47 17.28
C ILE A 364 8.49 11.01 17.75
N LEU A 365 8.36 9.75 18.18
CA LEU A 365 7.11 9.27 18.76
C LEU A 365 6.73 10.07 20.01
N TYR A 366 7.73 10.47 20.82
CA TYR A 366 7.50 11.32 22.00
C TYR A 366 7.06 12.74 21.63
N ASP A 367 7.68 13.32 20.60
CA ASP A 367 7.23 14.60 20.03
C ASP A 367 5.75 14.51 19.59
N PHE A 368 5.35 13.40 18.95
CA PHE A 368 3.96 13.16 18.55
C PHE A 368 3.00 13.11 19.74
N VAL A 369 3.24 12.24 20.74
CA VAL A 369 2.30 12.09 21.86
C VAL A 369 2.28 13.32 22.77
N LYS A 370 3.39 14.04 22.88
CA LYS A 370 3.46 15.36 23.51
C LYS A 370 2.54 16.35 22.79
N ALA A 371 2.57 16.39 21.46
CA ALA A 371 1.68 17.23 20.66
C ALA A 371 0.20 16.82 20.76
N LYS A 372 -0.08 15.53 21.05
CA LYS A 372 -1.43 15.02 21.37
C LYS A 372 -1.83 15.24 22.84
N GLY A 373 -0.94 15.77 23.67
CA GLY A 373 -1.20 16.11 25.08
C GLY A 373 -1.23 14.91 26.01
N LEU A 374 -0.65 13.77 25.64
CA LEU A 374 -0.51 12.62 26.54
C LEU A 374 0.47 12.97 27.68
N PRO A 375 0.18 12.67 28.95
CA PRO A 375 1.10 12.90 30.06
C PRO A 375 2.44 12.18 29.86
N GLU A 376 3.55 12.84 30.21
CA GLU A 376 4.92 12.30 30.02
C GLU A 376 5.12 10.95 30.73
N SER A 377 4.49 10.76 31.89
CA SER A 377 4.51 9.49 32.63
C SER A 377 3.90 8.31 31.85
N GLU A 378 3.14 8.55 30.79
CA GLU A 378 2.43 7.54 30.00
C GLU A 378 3.09 7.28 28.64
N TRP A 379 4.13 8.04 28.25
CA TRP A 379 4.74 7.93 26.92
C TRP A 379 5.36 6.56 26.66
N GLU A 380 6.06 5.99 27.64
CA GLU A 380 6.62 4.62 27.53
C GLU A 380 5.52 3.56 27.42
N MET A 381 4.41 3.75 28.14
CA MET A 381 3.27 2.84 28.10
C MET A 381 2.57 2.88 26.74
N PHE A 382 2.39 4.07 26.17
CA PHE A 382 1.88 4.22 24.81
C PHE A 382 2.83 3.63 23.77
N ARG A 383 4.14 3.87 23.89
CA ARG A 383 5.13 3.27 22.99
C ARG A 383 5.10 1.74 23.07
N ARG A 384 4.97 1.16 24.27
CA ARG A 384 4.78 -0.30 24.44
C ARG A 384 3.55 -0.80 23.69
N LEU A 385 2.40 -0.12 23.80
CA LEU A 385 1.19 -0.47 23.03
C LEU A 385 1.48 -0.48 21.53
N CYS A 386 2.18 0.53 21.02
CA CYS A 386 2.55 0.63 19.62
C CYS A 386 3.45 -0.55 19.18
N LEU A 387 4.49 -0.87 19.93
CA LEU A 387 5.40 -1.98 19.61
C LEU A 387 4.72 -3.36 19.71
N LEU A 388 3.83 -3.53 20.69
CA LEU A 388 3.01 -4.74 20.80
C LEU A 388 2.08 -4.91 19.59
N SER A 389 1.56 -3.80 19.03
CA SER A 389 0.69 -3.89 17.84
C SER A 389 1.42 -4.45 16.63
N GLU A 390 2.69 -4.07 16.43
CA GLU A 390 3.53 -4.61 15.37
C GLU A 390 3.72 -6.13 15.55
N ASP A 391 4.03 -6.59 16.76
CA ASP A 391 4.23 -8.02 17.06
C ASP A 391 2.92 -8.84 16.97
N GLY A 392 1.82 -8.27 17.47
CA GLY A 392 0.50 -8.88 17.41
C GLY A 392 0.00 -9.06 15.97
N VAL A 393 0.31 -8.13 15.06
CA VAL A 393 -0.04 -8.24 13.64
C VAL A 393 0.67 -9.41 12.97
N ILE A 394 2.01 -9.51 13.09
CA ILE A 394 2.78 -10.57 12.42
C ILE A 394 2.42 -11.96 12.95
N LYS A 395 2.28 -12.11 14.28
CA LYS A 395 1.91 -13.39 14.89
C LYS A 395 0.47 -13.78 14.59
N GLY A 396 -0.46 -12.82 14.62
CA GLY A 396 -1.89 -13.09 14.47
C GLY A 396 -2.32 -13.29 13.03
N GLN A 397 -1.89 -12.41 12.11
CA GLN A 397 -2.30 -12.48 10.71
C GLN A 397 -1.36 -13.36 9.87
N TYR A 398 -0.06 -13.27 10.09
CA TYR A 398 0.95 -13.99 9.29
C TYR A 398 1.58 -15.11 10.11
N SER A 399 2.90 -15.19 10.18
CA SER A 399 3.61 -15.97 11.19
C SER A 399 5.05 -15.49 11.28
N THR A 400 5.64 -15.49 12.48
CA THR A 400 7.09 -15.27 12.61
C THR A 400 7.90 -16.46 12.10
N MET A 401 7.26 -17.62 11.87
CA MET A 401 7.85 -18.78 11.21
C MET A 401 7.81 -18.67 9.67
N GLY A 402 7.04 -17.72 9.11
CA GLY A 402 6.85 -17.54 7.66
C GLY A 402 5.90 -18.59 7.07
N ASP A 403 5.99 -18.81 5.76
CA ASP A 403 5.27 -19.85 5.02
C ASP A 403 3.74 -19.81 5.23
N THR A 404 3.14 -18.63 5.00
CA THR A 404 1.68 -18.41 5.06
C THR A 404 1.25 -17.60 3.85
N TYR A 405 0.08 -17.88 3.28
CA TYR A 405 -0.45 -17.07 2.18
C TYR A 405 -0.69 -15.62 2.63
N VAL A 406 0.06 -14.67 2.07
CA VAL A 406 0.06 -13.26 2.53
C VAL A 406 -1.28 -12.54 2.31
N ASN A 407 -2.15 -13.06 1.43
CA ASN A 407 -3.45 -12.48 1.11
C ASN A 407 -4.64 -13.33 1.59
N TRP A 408 -4.47 -14.19 2.60
CA TRP A 408 -5.62 -14.92 3.16
C TRP A 408 -6.62 -13.98 3.84
N THR A 409 -6.15 -12.82 4.27
CA THR A 409 -6.97 -11.63 4.47
C THR A 409 -6.57 -10.61 3.41
N ARG A 410 -7.54 -10.00 2.75
CA ARG A 410 -7.32 -8.93 1.77
C ARG A 410 -8.37 -7.86 1.97
N ASP A 411 -7.94 -6.62 2.09
CA ASP A 411 -8.84 -5.51 2.38
C ASP A 411 -9.67 -5.75 3.66
N ASP A 412 -11.00 -5.76 3.54
CA ASP A 412 -11.94 -6.14 4.60
C ASP A 412 -12.37 -7.61 4.53
N THR A 413 -11.76 -8.46 3.73
CA THR A 413 -12.22 -9.85 3.53
C THR A 413 -11.34 -10.86 4.27
N ILE A 414 -11.99 -11.82 4.93
CA ILE A 414 -11.35 -13.01 5.54
C ILE A 414 -11.66 -14.22 4.66
N THR A 415 -10.63 -14.85 4.10
CA THR A 415 -10.80 -16.08 3.30
C THR A 415 -10.65 -17.34 4.15
N GLY A 416 -11.26 -18.42 3.68
CA GLY A 416 -11.15 -19.75 4.27
C GLY A 416 -9.85 -20.46 3.89
N ASP A 417 -9.85 -21.79 4.04
CA ASP A 417 -8.67 -22.64 3.82
C ASP A 417 -8.27 -22.78 2.34
N VAL A 418 -9.10 -22.32 1.39
CA VAL A 418 -8.91 -22.51 -0.06
C VAL A 418 -7.55 -22.05 -0.58
N TYR A 419 -7.03 -20.92 -0.12
CA TYR A 419 -5.71 -20.39 -0.53
C TYR A 419 -4.56 -20.82 0.37
N GLN A 420 -4.87 -21.46 1.50
CA GLN A 420 -3.88 -21.85 2.51
C GLN A 420 -3.46 -23.32 2.39
N LYS A 421 -4.14 -24.14 1.57
CA LYS A 421 -3.93 -25.60 1.49
C LYS A 421 -2.47 -26.02 1.35
N SER A 422 -1.75 -25.47 0.36
CA SER A 422 -0.34 -25.84 0.13
C SER A 422 0.59 -25.43 1.28
N TYR A 423 0.24 -24.37 2.01
CA TYR A 423 0.96 -23.93 3.21
C TYR A 423 0.68 -24.88 4.37
N PHE A 424 -0.58 -25.29 4.55
CA PHE A 424 -0.97 -26.26 5.57
C PHE A 424 -0.34 -27.63 5.33
N ASP A 425 -0.26 -28.10 4.08
CA ASP A 425 0.46 -29.33 3.72
C ASP A 425 1.91 -29.29 4.25
N ARG A 426 2.64 -28.20 3.98
CA ARG A 426 4.01 -28.02 4.47
C ARG A 426 4.09 -27.95 5.99
N MET A 427 3.13 -27.29 6.66
CA MET A 427 3.07 -27.26 8.12
C MET A 427 2.87 -28.66 8.72
N ILE A 428 2.06 -29.51 8.07
CA ILE A 428 1.83 -30.90 8.47
C ILE A 428 3.09 -31.73 8.27
N GLU A 429 3.68 -31.67 7.07
CA GLU A 429 4.91 -32.39 6.72
C GLU A 429 6.06 -32.07 7.68
N ARG A 430 6.17 -30.81 8.11
CA ARG A 430 7.19 -30.34 9.06
C ARG A 430 6.83 -30.55 10.53
N ASN A 431 5.65 -31.11 10.84
CA ASN A 431 5.14 -31.29 12.20
C ASN A 431 5.08 -29.95 13.00
N GLN A 432 4.67 -28.87 12.34
CA GLN A 432 4.63 -27.51 12.90
C GLN A 432 3.22 -27.01 13.24
N VAL A 433 2.17 -27.79 13.00
CA VAL A 433 0.77 -27.40 13.24
C VAL A 433 0.56 -26.76 14.62
N ASN A 434 1.00 -27.43 15.68
CA ASN A 434 0.86 -26.92 17.05
C ASN A 434 1.67 -25.64 17.31
N ALA A 435 2.78 -25.44 16.61
CA ALA A 435 3.59 -24.23 16.77
C ALA A 435 2.84 -23.01 16.17
N TYR A 436 2.24 -23.16 14.98
CA TYR A 436 1.43 -22.10 14.37
C TYR A 436 0.23 -21.74 15.23
N LEU A 437 -0.52 -22.74 15.73
CA LEU A 437 -1.68 -22.48 16.61
C LEU A 437 -1.28 -21.76 17.91
N LYS A 438 -0.17 -22.16 18.55
CA LYS A 438 0.34 -21.48 19.76
C LYS A 438 0.77 -20.04 19.51
N GLU A 439 1.31 -19.74 18.33
CA GLU A 439 1.64 -18.37 17.94
C GLU A 439 0.38 -17.51 17.77
N LYS A 440 -0.72 -18.09 17.25
CA LYS A 440 -2.01 -17.39 17.21
C LYS A 440 -2.53 -17.06 18.60
N GLU A 441 -2.43 -18.00 19.54
CA GLU A 441 -2.77 -17.76 20.94
C GLU A 441 -1.88 -16.70 21.60
N GLU A 442 -0.60 -16.62 21.22
CA GLU A 442 0.32 -15.57 21.65
C GLU A 442 -0.14 -14.19 21.15
N ALA A 443 -0.54 -14.09 19.88
CA ALA A 443 -1.12 -12.87 19.34
C ALA A 443 -2.34 -12.41 20.15
N VAL A 444 -3.24 -13.33 20.52
CA VAL A 444 -4.40 -12.99 21.37
C VAL A 444 -3.97 -12.44 22.73
N ARG A 445 -2.94 -13.01 23.37
CA ARG A 445 -2.42 -12.47 24.64
C ARG A 445 -1.86 -11.06 24.48
N ILE A 446 -1.11 -10.82 23.41
CA ILE A 446 -0.58 -9.49 23.06
C ILE A 446 -1.73 -8.48 22.89
N TRP A 447 -2.78 -8.85 22.16
CA TRP A 447 -3.91 -7.96 21.92
C TRP A 447 -4.76 -7.68 23.15
N LYS A 448 -4.92 -8.67 24.05
CA LYS A 448 -5.53 -8.45 25.37
C LYS A 448 -4.69 -7.48 26.21
N GLU A 449 -3.37 -7.52 26.11
CA GLU A 449 -2.51 -6.54 26.77
C GLU A 449 -2.65 -5.14 26.17
N ILE A 450 -2.69 -5.02 24.85
CA ILE A 450 -2.93 -3.75 24.14
C ILE A 450 -4.25 -3.11 24.61
N GLU A 451 -5.34 -3.90 24.66
CA GLU A 451 -6.63 -3.44 25.17
C GLU A 451 -6.53 -2.95 26.63
N LEU A 452 -5.86 -3.69 27.52
CA LEU A 452 -5.65 -3.27 28.91
C LEU A 452 -4.79 -2.00 29.05
N ILE A 453 -3.77 -1.84 28.21
CA ILE A 453 -2.96 -0.61 28.18
C ILE A 453 -3.81 0.58 27.72
N SER A 454 -4.66 0.40 26.70
CA SER A 454 -5.50 1.47 26.16
C SER A 454 -6.42 2.10 27.21
N GLN A 455 -6.87 1.32 28.20
CA GLN A 455 -7.72 1.79 29.30
C GLN A 455 -6.99 2.68 30.31
N LYS A 456 -5.66 2.62 30.34
CA LYS A 456 -4.80 3.36 31.29
C LYS A 456 -4.25 4.67 30.72
N LEU A 457 -4.45 4.93 29.44
CA LEU A 457 -3.99 6.15 28.78
C LEU A 457 -5.00 7.28 29.00
N HIS A 458 -4.48 8.49 29.22
CA HIS A 458 -5.28 9.68 29.49
C HIS A 458 -4.92 10.82 28.52
N PHE A 459 -5.40 10.74 27.30
CA PHE A 459 -5.38 11.87 26.38
C PHE A 459 -6.33 12.99 26.86
N PRO A 460 -6.11 14.26 26.45
CA PRO A 460 -6.92 15.38 26.93
C PRO A 460 -8.41 15.34 26.53
N SER A 461 -8.74 14.61 25.46
CA SER A 461 -10.11 14.52 24.93
C SER A 461 -10.71 13.15 25.26
N GLU A 462 -11.91 13.14 25.84
CA GLU A 462 -12.64 11.88 26.07
C GLU A 462 -13.00 11.18 24.77
N GLU A 463 -13.26 11.92 23.69
CA GLU A 463 -13.50 11.34 22.36
C GLU A 463 -12.26 10.58 21.86
N LEU A 464 -11.06 11.12 22.09
CA LEU A 464 -9.82 10.44 21.73
C LEU A 464 -9.57 9.23 22.62
N ASN A 465 -9.74 9.35 23.94
CA ASN A 465 -9.63 8.19 24.86
C ASN A 465 -10.59 7.08 24.46
N HIS A 466 -11.85 7.42 24.19
CA HIS A 466 -12.87 6.49 23.73
C HIS A 466 -12.46 5.82 22.41
N PHE A 467 -12.02 6.59 21.40
CA PHE A 467 -11.51 6.03 20.15
C PHE A 467 -10.35 5.06 20.36
N ILE A 468 -9.35 5.42 21.16
CA ILE A 468 -8.18 4.57 21.43
C ILE A 468 -8.61 3.23 22.05
N ARG A 469 -9.54 3.26 23.02
CA ARG A 469 -10.10 2.06 23.65
C ARG A 469 -10.86 1.18 22.64
N ILE A 470 -11.82 1.75 21.90
CA ILE A 470 -12.63 1.02 20.92
C ILE A 470 -11.76 0.42 19.80
N SER A 471 -10.79 1.19 19.30
CA SER A 471 -9.87 0.73 18.26
C SER A 471 -8.95 -0.39 18.74
N CYS A 472 -8.52 -0.38 20.01
CA CYS A 472 -7.78 -1.49 20.61
C CYS A 472 -8.64 -2.74 20.82
N SER A 473 -9.89 -2.58 21.28
CA SER A 473 -10.86 -3.68 21.38
C SER A 473 -11.19 -4.29 20.01
N TYR A 474 -11.35 -3.48 18.97
CA TYR A 474 -11.51 -3.96 17.59
C TYR A 474 -10.33 -4.85 17.18
N GLY A 475 -9.10 -4.41 17.48
CA GLY A 475 -7.90 -5.22 17.25
C GLY A 475 -7.93 -6.55 18.00
N ARG A 476 -8.25 -6.54 19.30
CA ARG A 476 -8.38 -7.77 20.08
C ARG A 476 -9.39 -8.74 19.48
N ILE A 477 -10.62 -8.29 19.20
CA ILE A 477 -11.67 -9.16 18.66
C ILE A 477 -11.21 -9.74 17.31
N LYS A 478 -10.65 -8.90 16.42
CA LYS A 478 -10.12 -9.34 15.13
C LYS A 478 -9.12 -10.47 15.26
N TYR A 479 -8.11 -10.30 16.11
CA TYR A 479 -7.03 -11.29 16.22
C TYR A 479 -7.40 -12.52 17.04
N GLU A 480 -8.37 -12.41 17.95
CA GLU A 480 -8.99 -13.56 18.61
C GLU A 480 -9.84 -14.38 17.63
N LEU A 481 -10.63 -13.71 16.78
CA LEU A 481 -11.37 -14.35 15.69
C LEU A 481 -10.44 -15.01 14.68
N PHE A 482 -9.31 -14.38 14.35
CA PHE A 482 -8.29 -15.00 13.48
C PHE A 482 -7.68 -16.24 14.12
N ALA A 483 -7.35 -16.20 15.41
CA ALA A 483 -6.80 -17.37 16.10
C ALA A 483 -7.77 -18.56 16.06
N VAL A 484 -9.05 -18.32 16.35
CA VAL A 484 -10.10 -19.35 16.26
C VAL A 484 -10.31 -19.82 14.82
N SER A 485 -10.25 -18.92 13.83
CA SER A 485 -10.33 -19.28 12.41
C SER A 485 -9.20 -20.21 12.00
N TRP A 486 -7.96 -19.95 12.46
CA TRP A 486 -6.82 -20.83 12.24
C TRP A 486 -7.00 -22.20 12.91
N GLN A 487 -7.56 -22.25 14.11
CA GLN A 487 -7.89 -23.52 14.78
C GLN A 487 -8.89 -24.35 13.97
N ILE A 488 -9.98 -23.73 13.49
CA ILE A 488 -11.00 -24.39 12.66
C ILE A 488 -10.39 -24.87 11.34
N MET A 489 -9.75 -23.96 10.60
CA MET A 489 -9.17 -24.25 9.28
C MET A 489 -8.13 -25.36 9.36
N LEU A 490 -7.14 -25.22 10.25
CA LEU A 490 -5.98 -26.13 10.28
C LEU A 490 -6.33 -27.49 10.89
N CYS A 491 -7.11 -27.54 11.98
CA CYS A 491 -7.53 -28.82 12.56
C CYS A 491 -8.46 -29.59 11.63
N GLY A 492 -9.39 -28.89 10.97
CA GLY A 492 -10.27 -29.49 9.97
C GLY A 492 -9.49 -30.00 8.75
N TYR A 493 -8.54 -29.21 8.25
CA TYR A 493 -7.70 -29.60 7.11
C TYR A 493 -6.80 -30.80 7.42
N VAL A 494 -6.22 -30.87 8.63
CA VAL A 494 -5.45 -32.03 9.10
C VAL A 494 -6.31 -33.29 9.10
N ALA A 495 -7.55 -33.21 9.60
CA ALA A 495 -8.47 -34.35 9.63
C ALA A 495 -8.83 -34.84 8.23
N ASP A 496 -9.16 -33.93 7.32
CA ASP A 496 -9.51 -34.23 5.94
C ASP A 496 -8.37 -34.89 5.16
N THR A 497 -7.14 -34.42 5.39
CA THR A 497 -5.95 -34.86 4.68
C THR A 497 -5.44 -36.19 5.23
N THR A 498 -5.43 -36.35 6.56
CA THR A 498 -4.95 -37.59 7.22
C THR A 498 -6.02 -38.69 7.31
N LYS A 499 -7.27 -38.40 6.91
CA LYS A 499 -8.44 -39.28 7.07
C LYS A 499 -8.70 -39.73 8.52
N LYS A 500 -8.18 -38.97 9.49
CA LYS A 500 -8.45 -39.15 10.93
C LYS A 500 -9.53 -38.16 11.34
N SER A 501 -10.50 -38.59 12.14
CA SER A 501 -11.50 -37.67 12.68
C SER A 501 -10.85 -36.63 13.59
N PHE A 502 -11.21 -35.35 13.43
CA PHE A 502 -10.90 -34.35 14.43
C PHE A 502 -11.70 -34.59 15.72
N ASN A 503 -11.25 -34.00 16.82
CA ASN A 503 -12.00 -34.03 18.08
C ASN A 503 -13.26 -33.14 17.95
N ARG A 504 -14.44 -33.76 17.81
CA ARG A 504 -15.69 -33.03 17.58
C ARG A 504 -16.01 -32.03 18.70
N ILE A 505 -15.77 -32.40 19.95
CA ILE A 505 -16.00 -31.53 21.12
C ILE A 505 -15.13 -30.27 21.03
N GLU A 506 -13.91 -30.41 20.53
CA GLU A 506 -12.96 -29.30 20.41
C GLU A 506 -13.31 -28.40 19.22
N MET A 507 -13.66 -28.99 18.08
CA MET A 507 -14.12 -28.24 16.91
C MET A 507 -15.41 -27.45 17.21
N ASP A 508 -16.38 -28.07 17.90
CA ASP A 508 -17.62 -27.38 18.29
C ASP A 508 -17.32 -26.19 19.21
N LYS A 509 -16.34 -26.30 20.12
CA LYS A 509 -15.89 -25.17 20.95
C LYS A 509 -15.29 -24.04 20.12
N TYR A 510 -14.47 -24.35 19.12
CA TYR A 510 -13.91 -23.34 18.22
C TYR A 510 -15.01 -22.64 17.42
N ILE A 511 -15.98 -23.39 16.89
CA ILE A 511 -17.11 -22.80 16.16
C ILE A 511 -17.97 -21.91 17.06
N THR A 512 -18.27 -22.33 18.30
CA THR A 512 -18.99 -21.47 19.26
C THR A 512 -18.20 -20.20 19.57
N ALA A 513 -16.88 -20.31 19.80
CA ALA A 513 -16.04 -19.14 20.05
C ALA A 513 -16.02 -18.18 18.84
N PHE A 514 -16.02 -18.71 17.61
CA PHE A 514 -16.12 -17.89 16.41
C PHE A 514 -17.46 -17.14 16.36
N ASP A 515 -18.58 -17.84 16.58
CA ASP A 515 -19.92 -17.25 16.56
C ASP A 515 -20.06 -16.15 17.64
N ASP A 516 -19.53 -16.38 18.84
CA ASP A 516 -19.54 -15.43 19.96
C ASP A 516 -18.68 -14.19 19.66
N LEU A 517 -17.47 -14.36 19.12
CA LEU A 517 -16.58 -13.24 18.74
C LEU A 517 -17.16 -12.44 17.57
N TRP A 518 -17.80 -13.12 16.62
CA TRP A 518 -18.48 -12.45 15.53
C TRP A 518 -19.64 -11.59 16.04
N LYS A 519 -20.42 -12.11 17.00
CA LYS A 519 -21.46 -11.33 17.68
C LYS A 519 -20.85 -10.15 18.44
N GLU A 520 -19.79 -10.37 19.23
CA GLU A 520 -19.11 -9.32 19.98
C GLU A 520 -18.63 -8.17 19.07
N TRP A 521 -18.08 -8.50 17.90
CA TRP A 521 -17.63 -7.50 16.94
C TRP A 521 -18.81 -6.70 16.36
N ASN A 522 -19.93 -7.36 16.07
CA ASN A 522 -21.15 -6.68 15.62
C ASN A 522 -21.69 -5.73 16.71
N ASP A 523 -21.75 -6.18 17.96
CA ASP A 523 -22.18 -5.34 19.09
C ASP A 523 -21.25 -4.12 19.23
N LEU A 524 -19.92 -4.32 19.22
CA LEU A 524 -18.94 -3.22 19.26
C LEU A 524 -19.16 -2.20 18.13
N SER A 525 -19.41 -2.69 16.90
CA SER A 525 -19.64 -1.84 15.73
C SER A 525 -20.97 -1.08 15.79
N LEU A 526 -22.00 -1.64 16.42
CA LEU A 526 -23.33 -1.01 16.54
C LEU A 526 -23.39 -0.01 17.70
N GLU A 527 -22.65 -0.28 18.78
CA GLU A 527 -22.68 0.53 20.00
C GLU A 527 -21.75 1.76 19.95
N ASN A 528 -20.80 1.80 19.00
CA ASN A 528 -19.76 2.82 18.96
C ASN A 528 -19.66 3.48 17.58
N ASP A 529 -20.11 4.73 17.47
CA ASP A 529 -20.14 5.47 16.20
C ASP A 529 -18.77 5.65 15.56
N ASN A 530 -17.69 5.71 16.34
CA ASN A 530 -16.32 5.85 15.84
C ASN A 530 -15.65 4.49 15.49
N CYS A 531 -16.36 3.37 15.66
CA CYS A 531 -15.86 2.05 15.31
C CYS A 531 -15.66 1.95 13.78
N PRO A 532 -14.51 1.43 13.33
CA PRO A 532 -14.30 1.13 11.91
C PRO A 532 -15.30 0.08 11.39
N SER A 533 -15.56 0.07 10.09
CA SER A 533 -16.40 -0.98 9.51
C SER A 533 -15.79 -2.36 9.73
N MET A 534 -16.64 -3.38 9.87
CA MET A 534 -16.20 -4.75 10.10
C MET A 534 -15.61 -5.40 8.85
N TYR A 535 -14.82 -6.46 9.07
CA TYR A 535 -14.45 -7.39 8.02
C TYR A 535 -15.67 -8.18 7.53
N LYS A 536 -15.57 -8.81 6.35
CA LYS A 536 -16.55 -9.70 5.75
C LYS A 536 -16.04 -11.13 5.87
N ILE A 537 -16.91 -12.01 6.35
CA ILE A 537 -16.65 -13.45 6.48
C ILE A 537 -17.14 -14.26 5.27
N SER A 538 -17.99 -13.65 4.44
CA SER A 538 -18.42 -14.19 3.15
C SER A 538 -17.79 -13.35 2.04
N SER A 539 -17.24 -14.02 1.03
CA SER A 539 -16.66 -13.36 -0.14
C SER A 539 -16.65 -14.29 -1.34
N ASN A 540 -16.64 -13.69 -2.53
CA ASN A 540 -16.52 -14.40 -3.79
C ASN A 540 -15.25 -13.94 -4.52
N PHE A 541 -14.45 -14.88 -4.99
CA PHE A 541 -13.28 -14.60 -5.81
C PHE A 541 -13.33 -15.50 -7.04
N PHE A 542 -13.19 -14.89 -8.23
CA PHE A 542 -13.37 -15.57 -9.52
C PHE A 542 -14.69 -16.35 -9.66
N GLY A 543 -15.77 -15.87 -9.05
CA GLY A 543 -17.10 -16.48 -9.16
C GLY A 543 -17.34 -17.67 -8.22
N PHE A 544 -16.43 -17.95 -7.28
CA PHE A 544 -16.61 -19.00 -6.28
C PHE A 544 -16.54 -18.43 -4.85
N PRO A 545 -17.32 -18.98 -3.90
CA PRO A 545 -17.24 -18.62 -2.49
C PRO A 545 -15.88 -18.99 -1.91
N VAL A 546 -15.20 -18.01 -1.31
CA VAL A 546 -13.88 -18.19 -0.68
C VAL A 546 -13.82 -17.64 0.74
N GLY A 547 -14.93 -17.10 1.24
CA GLY A 547 -15.02 -16.57 2.60
C GLY A 547 -14.80 -17.63 3.67
N ILE A 548 -14.31 -17.21 4.85
CA ILE A 548 -14.12 -18.08 6.00
C ILE A 548 -15.42 -18.76 6.46
N GLN A 549 -16.59 -18.13 6.23
CA GLN A 549 -17.90 -18.70 6.54
C GLN A 549 -18.08 -20.09 5.94
N GLU A 550 -17.62 -20.29 4.71
CA GLU A 550 -17.81 -21.54 3.98
C GLU A 550 -17.01 -22.68 4.61
N THR A 551 -15.80 -22.37 5.10
CA THR A 551 -14.98 -23.33 5.83
C THR A 551 -15.60 -23.65 7.19
N ILE A 552 -16.19 -22.67 7.88
CA ILE A 552 -16.85 -22.88 9.17
C ILE A 552 -18.09 -23.77 9.00
N ASP A 553 -18.95 -23.47 8.03
CA ASP A 553 -20.17 -24.23 7.76
C ASP A 553 -19.89 -25.67 7.32
N LYS A 554 -18.75 -25.90 6.65
CA LYS A 554 -18.27 -27.23 6.32
C LYS A 554 -18.02 -28.08 7.58
N TYR A 555 -17.32 -27.54 8.59
CA TYR A 555 -16.98 -28.28 9.80
C TYR A 555 -18.06 -28.23 10.89
N ARG A 556 -19.11 -27.41 10.71
CA ARG A 556 -20.33 -27.41 11.54
C ARG A 556 -21.19 -28.66 11.31
N LYS A 557 -21.18 -29.21 10.10
CA LYS A 557 -21.85 -30.47 9.72
C LYS A 557 -21.01 -31.64 10.21
#